data_AF-A0A965Z505-F1
#
_entry.id   AF-A0A965Z505-F1
#
_cell.length_a   1.000
_cell.length_b   1.000
_cell.length_c   1.000
_cell.angle_alpha   90.00
_cell.angle_beta   90.00
_cell.angle_gamma   90.00
#
_symmetry.space_group_name_H-M   'P 1'
#
loop_
_entity.id
_entity.type
_entity.pdbx_description
1 polymer ?
#
loop_
_entity_poly.entity_id
_entity_poly.type
_entity_poly.pdbx_seq_one_letter_code
_entity_poly.pdbx_strand_id
1 'polypeptide(L)'
;MPLMTDDGVFAETAAAVARQAARDGVARRSLVPEQVRERAQKDIADAHRAMELLATSGLIPPPPEDLIRRCLERAIGAIGE
;
A
#
# COMPACT_ATOMS: atom_id res chain seq x y z
N MET A 1 12.27 2.22 10.74
CA MET A 1 11.53 2.53 9.48
C MET A 1 10.16 1.89 9.60
N PRO A 2 9.11 2.53 9.06
CA PRO A 2 7.77 1.94 8.99
C PRO A 2 7.76 0.71 8.07
N LEU A 3 6.85 -0.23 8.33
CA LEU A 3 6.56 -1.38 7.47
C LEU A 3 5.57 -0.99 6.36
N MET A 4 5.53 -1.78 5.28
CA MET A 4 4.53 -1.59 4.22
C MET A 4 3.10 -1.83 4.71
N THR A 5 2.92 -2.54 5.81
CA THR A 5 1.63 -2.79 6.46
C THR A 5 1.17 -1.66 7.38
N ASP A 6 2.01 -0.65 7.61
CA ASP A 6 1.68 0.48 8.47
C ASP A 6 0.94 1.56 7.67
N ASP A 7 -0.28 1.25 7.24
CA ASP A 7 -1.06 2.07 6.30
C ASP A 7 -1.23 3.54 6.72
N GLY A 8 -1.30 3.80 8.04
CA GLY A 8 -1.41 5.15 8.60
C GLY A 8 -0.25 6.07 8.23
N VAL A 9 0.93 5.52 7.97
CA VAL A 9 2.14 6.28 7.65
C VAL A 9 2.01 7.00 6.31
N PHE A 10 1.32 6.39 5.34
CA PHE A 10 1.15 7.00 4.01
C PHE A 10 0.27 8.25 4.05
N ALA A 11 -0.81 8.25 4.83
CA ALA A 11 -1.70 9.40 4.98
C ALA A 11 -1.00 10.58 5.69
N GLU A 12 -0.23 10.29 6.76
CA GLU A 12 0.58 11.31 7.45
C GLU A 12 1.65 11.89 6.53
N THR A 13 2.32 11.03 5.76
CA THR A 13 3.35 11.46 4.79
C THR A 13 2.75 12.34 3.70
N ALA A 14 1.56 11.99 3.19
CA ALA A 14 0.86 12.80 2.19
C ALA A 14 0.54 14.21 2.72
N ALA A 15 0.06 14.33 3.95
CA ALA A 15 -0.22 15.62 4.58
C ALA A 15 1.06 16.45 4.81
N ALA A 16 2.15 15.81 5.25
CA ALA A 16 3.44 16.46 5.45
C ALA A 16 4.01 16.99 4.13
N VAL A 17 3.98 16.18 3.06
CA VAL A 17 4.43 16.58 1.72
C VAL A 17 3.56 17.70 1.16
N ALA A 18 2.23 17.65 1.35
CA ALA A 18 1.34 18.73 0.92
C ALA A 18 1.65 20.06 1.63
N ARG A 19 1.89 20.01 2.95
CA ARG A 19 2.32 21.18 3.72
C ARG A 19 3.63 21.75 3.18
N GLN A 20 4.60 20.90 2.87
CA GLN A 20 5.90 21.32 2.39
C GLN A 20 5.81 21.91 0.97
N ALA A 21 5.06 21.27 0.07
CA ALA A 21 4.84 21.77 -1.29
C ALA A 21 4.15 23.15 -1.31
N ALA A 22 3.26 23.41 -0.36
CA ALA A 22 2.65 24.73 -0.18
C ALA A 22 3.67 25.77 0.30
N ARG A 23 4.54 25.41 1.26
CA ARG A 23 5.62 26.28 1.76
C ARG A 23 6.63 26.64 0.68
N ASP A 24 6.97 25.67 -0.17
CA ASP A 24 7.95 25.84 -1.23
C ASP A 24 7.38 26.56 -2.48
N GLY A 25 6.08 26.89 -2.47
CA GLY A 25 5.42 27.58 -3.59
C GLY A 25 5.26 26.72 -4.85
N VAL A 26 5.46 25.40 -4.74
CA VAL A 26 5.36 24.45 -5.87
C VAL A 26 3.97 23.83 -5.99
N ALA A 27 3.11 23.98 -4.98
CA ALA A 27 1.74 23.47 -5.00
C ALA A 27 0.83 24.27 -5.94
N ARG A 28 0.27 23.60 -6.96
CA ARG A 28 -0.71 24.20 -7.89
C ARG A 28 -2.11 24.36 -7.29
N ARG A 29 -2.43 23.61 -6.24
CA ARG A 29 -3.72 23.66 -5.53
C ARG A 29 -3.44 23.90 -4.05
N SER A 30 -4.17 24.85 -3.47
CA SER A 30 -4.13 25.06 -2.02
C SER A 30 -5.15 24.14 -1.35
N LEU A 31 -4.65 23.15 -0.62
CA LEU A 31 -5.46 22.23 0.19
C LEU A 31 -4.95 22.30 1.63
N VAL A 32 -5.87 22.20 2.59
CA VAL A 32 -5.47 22.10 4.00
C VAL A 32 -4.83 20.74 4.22
N PRO A 33 -3.65 20.64 4.88
CA PRO A 33 -2.97 19.35 5.08
C PRO A 33 -3.85 18.27 5.72
N GLU A 34 -4.76 18.66 6.62
CA GLU A 34 -5.73 17.74 7.23
C GLU A 34 -6.68 17.12 6.22
N GLN A 35 -7.17 17.91 5.26
CA GLN A 35 -8.02 17.40 4.17
C GLN A 35 -7.23 16.43 3.26
N VAL A 36 -5.93 16.65 3.10
CA VAL A 36 -5.05 15.73 2.36
C VAL A 36 -4.88 14.43 3.13
N ARG A 37 -4.69 14.49 4.45
CA ARG A 37 -4.60 13.32 5.33
C ARG A 37 -5.85 12.46 5.24
N GLU A 38 -7.02 13.07 5.46
CA GLU A 38 -8.32 12.38 5.43
C GLU A 38 -8.60 11.76 4.06
N ARG A 39 -8.32 12.50 2.99
CA ARG A 39 -8.48 12.00 1.63
C ARG A 39 -7.56 10.82 1.35
N ALA A 40 -6.28 10.93 1.69
CA ALA A 40 -5.32 9.85 1.49
C ALA A 40 -5.73 8.60 2.27
N GLN A 41 -6.14 8.76 3.54
CA GLN A 41 -6.64 7.67 4.37
C GLN A 41 -7.85 6.98 3.74
N LYS A 42 -8.80 7.76 3.22
CA LYS A 42 -9.97 7.22 2.53
C LYS A 42 -9.59 6.47 1.25
N ASP A 43 -8.77 7.08 0.40
CA ASP A 43 -8.39 6.51 -0.89
C ASP A 43 -7.62 5.18 -0.70
N ILE A 44 -6.73 5.10 0.30
CA ILE A 44 -6.00 3.87 0.66
C ILE A 44 -6.98 2.79 1.15
N ALA A 45 -7.88 3.14 2.08
CA ALA A 45 -8.86 2.20 2.61
C ALA A 45 -9.81 1.68 1.52
N ASP A 46 -10.23 2.54 0.60
CA ASP A 46 -11.10 2.16 -0.52
C ASP A 46 -10.36 1.23 -1.48
N ALA A 47 -9.07 1.47 -1.76
CA ALA A 47 -8.23 0.60 -2.59
C ALA A 47 -8.00 -0.79 -1.95
N HIS A 48 -7.71 -0.85 -0.65
CA HIS A 48 -7.53 -2.14 0.05
C HIS A 48 -8.80 -2.98 0.04
N ARG A 49 -9.96 -2.35 0.32
CA ARG A 49 -11.25 -3.04 0.25
C ARG A 49 -11.58 -3.51 -1.16
N ALA A 50 -11.27 -2.72 -2.18
CA ALA A 50 -11.47 -3.12 -3.57
C ALA A 50 -10.60 -4.33 -3.92
N MET A 51 -9.31 -4.34 -3.53
CA MET A 51 -8.42 -5.47 -3.77
C MET A 51 -8.95 -6.74 -3.08
N GLU A 52 -9.29 -6.64 -1.79
CA GLU A 52 -9.83 -7.77 -1.02
C GLU A 52 -11.11 -8.32 -1.65
N LEU A 53 -12.00 -7.47 -2.14
CA LEU A 53 -13.20 -7.89 -2.87
C LEU A 53 -12.86 -8.61 -4.17
N LEU A 54 -11.89 -8.11 -4.95
CA LEU A 54 -11.46 -8.77 -6.19
C LEU A 54 -10.83 -10.14 -5.92
N ALA A 55 -10.04 -10.27 -4.85
CA ALA A 55 -9.43 -11.53 -4.45
C ALA A 55 -10.49 -12.53 -3.93
N THR A 56 -11.37 -12.10 -3.03
CA THR A 56 -12.38 -12.97 -2.40
C THR A 56 -13.51 -13.37 -3.35
N SER A 57 -13.84 -12.54 -4.34
CA SER A 57 -14.79 -12.87 -5.39
C SER A 57 -14.25 -13.86 -6.44
N GLY A 58 -12.93 -14.13 -6.42
CA GLY A 58 -12.27 -14.97 -7.42
C GLY A 58 -12.02 -14.27 -8.77
N LEU A 59 -12.32 -12.97 -8.89
CA LEU A 59 -11.95 -12.17 -10.07
C LEU A 59 -10.43 -12.05 -10.20
N ILE A 60 -9.73 -11.99 -9.07
CA ILE A 60 -8.30 -12.27 -8.98
C ILE A 60 -8.17 -13.67 -8.38
N PRO A 61 -7.75 -14.69 -9.17
CA PRO A 61 -7.62 -16.04 -8.68
C PRO A 61 -6.49 -16.16 -7.65
N PRO A 62 -6.60 -17.06 -6.67
CA PRO A 62 -5.50 -17.32 -5.75
C PRO A 62 -4.30 -17.93 -6.51
N PRO A 63 -3.08 -17.74 -6.01
CA PRO A 63 -1.91 -18.38 -6.59
C PRO A 63 -2.04 -19.92 -6.53
N PRO A 64 -1.59 -20.66 -7.56
CA PRO A 64 -1.63 -22.12 -7.54
C PRO A 64 -0.81 -22.69 -6.37
N GLU A 65 -1.40 -23.58 -5.57
CA GLU A 65 -0.73 -24.17 -4.41
C GLU A 65 0.56 -24.92 -4.76
N ASP A 66 0.57 -25.61 -5.92
CA ASP A 66 1.75 -26.31 -6.42
C ASP A 66 2.92 -25.35 -6.70
N LEU A 67 2.63 -24.12 -7.12
CA LEU A 67 3.67 -23.10 -7.30
C LEU A 67 4.33 -22.75 -5.97
N ILE A 68 3.53 -22.54 -4.92
CA ILE A 68 4.03 -22.21 -3.58
C ILE A 68 4.90 -23.36 -3.05
N ARG A 69 4.44 -24.61 -3.19
CA ARG A 69 5.16 -25.81 -2.74
C ARG A 69 6.52 -25.96 -3.41
N ARG A 70 6.57 -25.88 -4.74
CA ARG A 70 7.82 -26.01 -5.52
C ARG A 70 8.83 -24.92 -5.15
N CYS A 71 8.37 -23.69 -4.95
CA CYS A 71 9.22 -22.58 -4.52
C CYS A 71 9.83 -22.83 -3.12
N LEU A 72 9.03 -23.37 -2.20
CA LEU A 72 9.49 -23.72 -0.85
C LEU A 72 10.54 -24.84 -0.87
N GLU A 73 10.28 -25.93 -1.59
CA GLU A 73 11.22 -27.05 -1.73
C GLU A 73 12.57 -26.60 -2.29
N ARG A 74 12.55 -25.74 -3.31
CA ARG A 74 13.75 -25.17 -3.90
C ARG A 74 14.53 -24.28 -2.92
N ALA A 75 13.83 -23.48 -2.12
CA ALA A 75 14.47 -22.62 -1.12
C ALA A 75 15.15 -23.43 -0.01
N ILE A 76 14.53 -24.53 0.45
CA ILE A 76 15.11 -25.43 1.46
C ILE A 76 16.35 -26.13 0.88
N GLY A 77 16.25 -26.67 -0.34
CA GLY A 77 17.37 -27.34 -1.00
C GLY A 77 18.60 -26.44 -1.17
N ALA A 78 18.40 -25.13 -1.39
CA ALA A 78 19.48 -24.16 -1.55
C ALA A 78 20.25 -23.81 -0.27
N ILE A 79 19.73 -24.17 0.91
CA ILE A 79 20.38 -23.94 2.22
C ILE A 79 21.01 -25.24 2.76
N GLY A 80 20.64 -26.39 2.18
CA GLY A 80 21.07 -27.72 2.62
C GLY A 80 22.35 -28.27 1.96
N GLU A 81 23.04 -27.48 1.14
CA GLU A 81 24.41 -27.72 0.63
C GLU A 81 25.43 -26.84 1.36
#